data_AF-A0A075GR04-F1
#
_entry.id   AF-A0A075GR04-F1
#
_cell.length_a   1.000
_cell.length_b   1.000
_cell.length_c   1.000
_cell.angle_alpha   90.00
_cell.angle_beta   90.00
_cell.angle_gamma   90.00
#
_symmetry.space_group_name_H-M   'P 1'
#
loop_
_entity.id
_entity.type
_entity.pdbx_description
1 polymer ?
#
loop_
_entity_poly.entity_id
_entity_poly.type
_entity_poly.pdbx_seq_one_letter_code
_entity_poly.pdbx_strand_id
1 'polypeptide(L)'
;MSLGRAAALSLALLLLALASFSPAVAGTPQVELEPVATVGLSGHFKDMALGGGYLYALIDGELLQVIDVSEPANATIVDNISLNIHANKVHLSGSYAYVFWGYLQVLDISQPASITNVKIYQDISQRAIIELAISEPYAYAITGHGTYTDPGFLTLNISDPSNVTPLAFIEFYEDSRHYSNDVLVNGDYVYFDTMQRLNTVNVSDPGAPSMVASNALPFNFVGGLALDCHYIYASSGTGSAIIYDISNPALLREVAKIPGVSTLRSDITVADNYLFMSVSGGLRIFDILDPSNPVEISQVEITHRTEGVIVSGGYTYVRDFGNVPSPGKLHIYRLTDHRQFPDLAFTDGLRVNRALLPENSEARLRATVVNNGLGPTAPAEAVLQLENELLASFPLPALEAGETWTLDYNLSDLPPGMHQLNLTLYQECAARETSLENNYAVVALRVVAADGAVASFALGGAQLLLAAMIAALLTRRGANFDGGE
;
A
#
# COMPACT_ATOMS: atom_id res chain seq x y z
N MET A 1 1.98 -36.48 38.49
CA MET A 1 2.55 -35.19 38.96
C MET A 1 3.58 -34.61 37.97
N SER A 2 3.42 -34.82 36.66
CA SER A 2 4.39 -34.40 35.62
C SER A 2 3.84 -33.39 34.59
N LEU A 3 2.55 -33.05 34.61
CA LEU A 3 1.98 -32.04 33.71
C LEU A 3 2.33 -30.58 34.10
N GLY A 4 2.81 -30.33 35.33
CA GLY A 4 3.06 -28.97 35.82
C GLY A 4 4.40 -28.34 35.41
N ARG A 5 5.36 -29.12 34.90
CA ARG A 5 6.71 -28.60 34.55
C ARG A 5 6.85 -28.16 33.09
N ALA A 6 6.07 -28.75 32.17
CA ALA A 6 6.11 -28.36 30.77
C ALA A 6 5.42 -27.00 30.55
N ALA A 7 4.23 -26.79 31.12
CA ALA A 7 3.50 -25.52 31.04
C ALA A 7 4.26 -24.36 31.71
N ALA A 8 4.98 -24.63 32.81
CA ALA A 8 5.80 -23.63 33.49
C ALA A 8 7.06 -23.25 32.69
N LEU A 9 7.65 -24.18 31.92
CA LEU A 9 8.77 -23.87 31.02
C LEU A 9 8.30 -23.06 29.81
N SER A 10 7.12 -23.37 29.26
CA SER A 10 6.52 -22.63 28.14
C SER A 10 6.19 -21.19 28.53
N LEU A 11 5.64 -20.98 29.72
CA LEU A 11 5.32 -19.63 30.23
C LEU A 11 6.58 -18.83 30.59
N ALA A 12 7.63 -19.50 31.10
CA ALA A 12 8.91 -18.86 31.40
C ALA A 12 9.69 -18.46 30.14
N LEU A 13 9.64 -19.25 29.05
CA LEU A 13 10.22 -18.85 27.77
C LEU A 13 9.45 -17.69 27.11
N LEU A 14 8.12 -17.66 27.25
CA LEU A 14 7.31 -16.54 26.76
C LEU A 14 7.64 -15.23 27.51
N LEU A 15 7.87 -15.31 28.83
CA LEU A 15 8.28 -14.18 29.67
C LEU A 15 9.73 -13.74 29.44
N LEU A 16 10.64 -14.65 29.06
CA LEU A 16 12.02 -14.29 28.69
C LEU A 16 12.12 -13.68 27.28
N ALA A 17 11.24 -14.06 26.35
CA ALA A 17 11.14 -13.40 25.04
C ALA A 17 10.60 -11.96 25.13
N LEU A 18 9.81 -11.66 26.17
CA LEU A 18 9.35 -10.30 26.50
C LEU A 18 10.39 -9.47 27.28
N ALA A 19 11.45 -10.09 27.82
CA ALA A 19 12.41 -9.43 28.73
C ALA A 19 13.73 -9.00 28.08
N SER A 20 13.92 -9.24 26.78
CA SER A 20 15.09 -8.76 26.02
C SER A 20 14.72 -7.70 24.98
N PHE A 21 13.83 -6.77 25.34
CA PHE A 21 13.74 -5.51 24.62
C PHE A 21 14.64 -4.51 25.32
N SER A 22 15.80 -4.25 24.73
CA SER A 22 16.48 -2.99 25.01
C SER A 22 15.51 -1.87 24.64
N PRO A 23 15.21 -0.91 25.55
CA PRO A 23 14.51 0.29 25.12
C PRO A 23 15.31 0.90 23.98
N ALA A 24 14.65 1.21 22.87
CA ALA A 24 15.25 1.93 21.75
C ALA A 24 16.09 3.08 22.31
N VAL A 25 17.36 3.14 21.90
CA VAL A 25 18.23 4.25 22.30
C VAL A 25 17.56 5.53 21.78
N ALA A 26 17.10 6.37 22.70
CA ALA A 26 16.49 7.65 22.37
C ALA A 26 17.42 8.43 21.44
N GLY A 27 16.97 8.67 20.20
CA GLY A 27 17.68 9.46 19.19
C GLY A 27 18.14 8.75 17.92
N THR A 28 17.86 7.44 17.73
CA THR A 28 18.06 6.78 16.42
C THR A 28 16.73 6.69 15.66
N PRO A 29 16.64 7.13 14.39
CA PRO A 29 15.41 7.00 13.62
C PRO A 29 15.04 5.52 13.50
N GLN A 30 13.79 5.18 13.82
CA GLN A 30 13.32 3.80 13.68
C GLN A 30 13.14 3.42 12.20
N VAL A 31 12.87 4.42 11.37
CA VAL A 31 12.77 4.34 9.91
C VAL A 31 13.67 5.39 9.28
N GLU A 32 14.44 4.98 8.28
CA GLU A 32 15.40 5.83 7.58
C GLU A 32 15.07 5.91 6.09
N LEU A 33 15.22 7.12 5.52
CA LEU A 33 15.23 7.32 4.08
C LEU A 33 16.67 7.56 3.61
N GLU A 34 17.28 6.54 3.04
CA GLU A 34 18.63 6.63 2.50
C GLU A 34 18.59 7.19 1.07
N PRO A 35 19.29 8.29 0.73
CA PRO A 35 19.33 8.80 -0.64
C PRO A 35 19.91 7.77 -1.60
N VAL A 36 19.17 7.45 -2.67
CA VAL A 36 19.55 6.45 -3.69
C VAL A 36 19.94 7.13 -4.99
N ALA A 37 19.09 8.02 -5.49
CA ALA A 37 19.31 8.71 -6.75
C ALA A 37 18.64 10.08 -6.74
N THR A 38 19.07 10.94 -7.66
CA THR A 38 18.39 12.21 -7.95
C THR A 38 18.39 12.42 -9.45
N VAL A 39 17.21 12.59 -10.03
CA VAL A 39 17.02 12.84 -11.46
C VAL A 39 16.70 14.31 -11.64
N GLY A 40 17.53 15.02 -12.42
CA GLY A 40 17.27 16.40 -12.80
C GLY A 40 16.24 16.46 -13.92
N LEU A 41 15.20 17.27 -13.75
CA LEU A 41 14.10 17.40 -14.70
C LEU A 41 14.30 18.63 -15.60
N SER A 42 13.52 18.72 -16.67
CA SER A 42 13.67 19.80 -17.66
C SER A 42 13.02 21.13 -17.27
N GLY A 43 12.18 21.15 -16.22
CA GLY A 43 11.35 22.31 -15.85
C GLY A 43 10.68 22.15 -14.49
N HIS A 44 9.58 22.86 -14.24
CA HIS A 44 8.85 22.77 -12.97
C HIS A 44 8.08 21.46 -12.85
N PHE A 45 8.33 20.74 -11.76
CA PHE A 45 7.71 19.45 -11.50
C PHE A 45 6.31 19.66 -10.89
N LYS A 46 5.25 19.43 -11.67
CA LYS A 46 3.85 19.73 -11.32
C LYS A 46 3.17 18.58 -10.60
N ASP A 47 3.33 17.38 -11.13
CA ASP A 47 2.69 16.17 -10.63
C ASP A 47 3.41 14.93 -11.14
N MET A 48 3.18 13.78 -10.50
CA MET A 48 3.77 12.51 -10.92
C MET A 48 2.81 11.35 -10.68
N ALA A 49 2.95 10.32 -11.50
CA ALA A 49 2.33 9.03 -11.26
C ALA A 49 3.31 7.88 -11.57
N LEU A 50 3.12 6.74 -10.90
CA LEU A 50 4.01 5.59 -10.98
C LEU A 50 3.23 4.36 -11.45
N GLY A 51 3.76 3.64 -12.44
CA GLY A 51 3.14 2.41 -12.95
C GLY A 51 4.11 1.60 -13.79
N GLY A 52 4.07 0.26 -13.66
CA GLY A 52 4.85 -0.65 -14.50
C GLY A 52 6.37 -0.48 -14.41
N GLY A 53 6.90 0.06 -13.31
CA GLY A 53 8.32 0.39 -13.15
C GLY A 53 8.74 1.73 -13.77
N TYR A 54 7.78 2.55 -14.22
CA TYR A 54 8.03 3.88 -14.79
C TYR A 54 7.34 4.96 -13.97
N LEU A 55 8.01 6.10 -13.83
CA LEU A 55 7.45 7.32 -13.27
C LEU A 55 7.19 8.31 -14.40
N TYR A 56 5.97 8.83 -14.45
CA TYR A 56 5.50 9.80 -15.43
C TYR A 56 5.45 11.17 -14.75
N ALA A 57 6.45 12.01 -15.03
CA ALA A 57 6.60 13.31 -14.42
C ALA A 57 6.01 14.40 -15.32
N LEU A 58 5.01 15.13 -14.81
CA LEU A 58 4.41 16.26 -15.49
C LEU A 58 5.25 17.52 -15.26
N ILE A 59 5.75 18.10 -16.34
CA ILE A 59 6.68 19.23 -16.32
C ILE A 59 6.05 20.45 -17.00
N ASP A 60 6.04 21.58 -16.28
CA ASP A 60 5.48 22.88 -16.69
C ASP A 60 4.01 22.86 -17.13
N GLY A 61 3.36 21.70 -17.08
CA GLY A 61 2.03 21.43 -17.60
C GLY A 61 1.98 21.14 -19.10
N GLU A 62 3.13 21.13 -19.78
CA GLU A 62 3.22 20.99 -21.25
C GLU A 62 3.98 19.73 -21.68
N LEU A 63 4.66 19.06 -20.76
CA LEU A 63 5.52 17.91 -21.07
C LEU A 63 5.29 16.78 -20.05
N LEU A 64 5.22 15.54 -20.54
CA LEU A 64 5.31 14.34 -19.71
C LEU A 64 6.69 13.71 -19.91
N GLN A 65 7.56 13.75 -18.90
CA GLN A 65 8.84 13.04 -18.91
C GLN A 65 8.64 11.63 -18.36
N VAL A 66 9.05 10.61 -19.10
CA VAL A 66 8.97 9.20 -18.68
C VAL A 66 10.33 8.81 -18.12
N ILE A 67 10.33 8.33 -16.88
CA ILE A 67 11.53 7.96 -16.14
C ILE A 67 11.44 6.46 -15.85
N ASP A 68 12.39 5.69 -16.34
CA ASP A 68 12.56 4.30 -15.93
C ASP A 68 13.07 4.28 -14.49
N VAL A 69 12.29 3.70 -13.59
CA VAL A 69 12.59 3.53 -12.17
C VAL A 69 12.52 2.07 -11.74
N SER A 70 12.58 1.14 -12.71
CA SER A 70 12.61 -0.31 -12.45
C SER A 70 13.83 -0.72 -11.64
N GLU A 71 14.94 -0.02 -11.84
CA GLU A 71 16.12 -0.02 -10.98
C GLU A 71 16.30 1.39 -10.36
N PRO A 72 15.76 1.67 -9.17
CA PRO A 72 15.72 3.04 -8.61
C PRO A 72 17.10 3.70 -8.44
N ALA A 73 18.16 2.90 -8.24
CA ALA A 73 19.54 3.38 -8.18
C ALA A 73 20.11 3.84 -9.53
N ASN A 74 19.50 3.42 -10.63
CA ASN A 74 19.89 3.75 -12.00
C ASN A 74 18.69 4.38 -12.76
N ALA A 75 17.91 5.21 -12.06
CA ALA A 75 16.76 5.86 -12.66
C ALA A 75 17.17 6.80 -13.80
N THR A 76 16.54 6.66 -14.97
CA THR A 76 16.89 7.43 -16.17
C THR A 76 15.67 7.92 -16.93
N ILE A 77 15.76 9.10 -17.55
CA ILE A 77 14.71 9.62 -18.43
C ILE A 77 14.81 8.86 -19.77
N VAL A 78 13.72 8.20 -20.17
CA VAL A 78 13.65 7.39 -21.39
C VAL A 78 12.81 8.03 -22.50
N ASP A 79 11.88 8.93 -22.16
CA ASP A 79 11.07 9.65 -23.15
C ASP A 79 10.61 11.03 -22.63
N ASN A 80 10.23 11.91 -23.56
CA ASN A 80 9.72 13.26 -23.30
C ASN A 80 8.60 13.57 -24.30
N ILE A 81 7.36 13.64 -23.81
CA ILE A 81 6.18 13.78 -24.67
C ILE A 81 5.53 15.12 -24.47
N SER A 82 5.47 15.94 -25.53
CA SER A 82 4.69 17.17 -25.52
C SER A 82 3.21 16.87 -25.39
N LEU A 83 2.56 17.55 -24.45
CA LEU A 83 1.13 17.51 -24.26
C LEU A 83 0.46 18.51 -25.20
N ASN A 84 -0.77 18.20 -25.59
CA ASN A 84 -1.59 19.04 -26.46
C ASN A 84 -2.56 19.92 -25.64
N ILE A 85 -2.42 19.88 -24.31
CA ILE A 85 -3.17 20.66 -23.32
C ILE A 85 -2.20 21.19 -22.28
N HIS A 86 -2.63 22.18 -21.50
CA HIS A 86 -1.92 22.57 -20.27
C HIS A 86 -2.50 21.77 -19.11
N ALA A 87 -1.79 20.74 -18.65
CA ALA A 87 -2.20 19.88 -17.54
C ALA A 87 -1.57 20.33 -16.21
N ASN A 88 -2.17 19.95 -15.08
CA ASN A 88 -1.56 20.06 -13.75
C ASN A 88 -1.53 18.72 -13.03
N LYS A 89 -2.26 17.71 -13.51
CA LYS A 89 -2.39 16.41 -12.88
C LYS A 89 -2.21 15.28 -13.89
N VAL A 90 -1.69 14.14 -13.41
CA VAL A 90 -1.57 12.89 -14.15
C VAL A 90 -2.04 11.72 -13.29
N HIS A 91 -2.94 10.89 -13.84
CA HIS A 91 -3.38 9.66 -13.21
C HIS A 91 -3.20 8.49 -14.16
N LEU A 92 -2.84 7.31 -13.66
CA LEU A 92 -2.64 6.12 -14.47
C LEU A 92 -3.78 5.13 -14.24
N SER A 93 -4.19 4.42 -15.28
CA SER A 93 -5.06 3.27 -15.18
C SER A 93 -4.73 2.25 -16.25
N GLY A 94 -4.33 1.05 -15.82
CA GLY A 94 -3.84 0.00 -16.71
C GLY A 94 -2.72 0.51 -17.62
N SER A 95 -2.95 0.47 -18.93
CA SER A 95 -2.01 0.93 -19.96
C SER A 95 -2.25 2.37 -20.42
N TYR A 96 -2.97 3.19 -19.65
CA TYR A 96 -3.29 4.56 -20.03
C TYR A 96 -2.88 5.58 -18.97
N ALA A 97 -2.46 6.75 -19.44
CA ALA A 97 -2.28 7.95 -18.62
C ALA A 97 -3.34 8.99 -18.97
N TYR A 98 -3.97 9.54 -17.94
CA TYR A 98 -4.99 10.57 -17.99
C TYR A 98 -4.35 11.85 -17.45
N VAL A 99 -4.01 12.78 -18.34
CA VAL A 99 -3.45 14.08 -17.96
C VAL A 99 -4.52 15.16 -18.10
N PHE A 100 -4.67 16.02 -17.09
CA PHE A 100 -5.78 16.96 -17.05
C PHE A 100 -5.50 18.23 -16.25
N TRP A 101 -6.25 19.28 -16.60
CA TRP A 101 -6.54 20.49 -15.83
C TRP A 101 -7.49 21.36 -16.68
N GLY A 102 -8.78 21.08 -16.57
CA GLY A 102 -9.81 21.58 -17.46
C GLY A 102 -10.13 20.59 -18.57
N TYR A 103 -9.23 20.45 -19.55
CA TYR A 103 -9.34 19.41 -20.58
C TYR A 103 -8.73 18.11 -20.08
N LEU A 104 -9.19 16.99 -20.65
CA LEU A 104 -8.62 15.66 -20.42
C LEU A 104 -7.92 15.19 -21.67
N GLN A 105 -6.65 14.80 -21.56
CA GLN A 105 -5.92 14.11 -22.62
C GLN A 105 -5.59 12.69 -22.14
N VAL A 106 -5.93 11.71 -22.97
CA VAL A 106 -5.65 10.29 -22.74
C VAL A 106 -4.47 9.88 -23.61
N LEU A 107 -3.49 9.25 -22.98
CA LEU A 107 -2.28 8.73 -23.60
C LEU A 107 -2.23 7.22 -23.43
N ASP A 108 -1.83 6.50 -24.47
CA ASP A 108 -1.49 5.09 -24.39
C ASP A 108 -0.03 4.98 -23.92
N ILE A 109 0.15 4.35 -22.76
CA ILE A 109 1.43 4.15 -22.10
C ILE A 109 1.87 2.69 -22.06
N SER A 110 1.22 1.81 -22.84
CA SER A 110 1.56 0.38 -22.94
C SER A 110 3.00 0.13 -23.37
N GLN A 111 3.62 1.09 -24.07
CA GLN A 111 5.02 1.10 -24.46
C GLN A 111 5.67 2.39 -23.93
N PRO A 112 6.31 2.37 -22.75
CA PRO A 112 6.81 3.57 -22.07
C PRO A 112 7.84 4.39 -22.86
N ALA A 113 8.55 3.78 -23.82
CA ALA A 113 9.48 4.45 -24.72
C ALA A 113 8.83 4.91 -26.06
N SER A 114 7.51 4.74 -26.21
CA SER A 114 6.75 5.10 -27.41
C SER A 114 5.31 5.43 -27.05
N ILE A 115 5.13 6.45 -26.21
CA ILE A 115 3.79 6.91 -25.79
C ILE A 115 3.04 7.52 -26.98
N THR A 116 1.74 7.23 -27.09
CA THR A 116 0.90 7.81 -28.16
C THR A 116 -0.33 8.53 -27.61
N ASN A 117 -0.81 9.54 -28.34
CA ASN A 117 -2.06 10.21 -28.00
C ASN A 117 -3.24 9.33 -28.43
N VAL A 118 -4.12 9.00 -27.49
CA VAL A 118 -5.39 8.32 -27.79
C VAL A 118 -6.43 9.37 -28.20
N LYS A 119 -6.68 10.34 -27.32
CA LYS A 119 -7.70 11.38 -27.55
C LYS A 119 -7.53 12.57 -26.63
N ILE A 120 -8.05 13.72 -27.06
CA ILE A 120 -8.24 14.92 -26.25
C ILE A 120 -9.73 15.20 -26.14
N TYR A 121 -10.21 15.34 -24.91
CA TYR A 121 -11.57 15.74 -24.56
C TYR A 121 -11.51 17.18 -24.06
N GLN A 122 -11.80 18.12 -24.97
CA GLN A 122 -11.84 19.55 -24.67
C GLN A 122 -13.12 19.95 -23.91
N ASP A 123 -14.15 19.12 -24.00
CA ASP A 123 -15.43 19.37 -23.36
C ASP A 123 -16.03 18.01 -22.94
N ILE A 124 -16.15 17.81 -21.63
CA ILE A 124 -16.92 16.70 -21.05
C ILE A 124 -18.06 17.32 -20.24
N SER A 125 -19.26 17.34 -20.82
CA SER A 125 -20.46 17.96 -20.21
C SER A 125 -20.31 19.45 -19.85
N GLN A 126 -19.59 20.22 -20.65
CA GLN A 126 -19.27 21.65 -20.46
C GLN A 126 -18.56 21.94 -19.14
N ARG A 127 -17.81 20.96 -18.63
CA ARG A 127 -17.17 21.00 -17.32
C ARG A 127 -15.67 20.78 -17.45
N ALA A 128 -14.93 21.55 -16.67
CA ALA A 128 -13.49 21.47 -16.55
C ALA A 128 -13.13 20.50 -15.42
N ILE A 129 -12.32 19.48 -15.71
CA ILE A 129 -11.86 18.49 -14.73
C ILE A 129 -10.68 19.07 -13.94
N ILE A 130 -10.82 19.15 -12.63
CA ILE A 130 -9.80 19.70 -11.71
C ILE A 130 -9.04 18.58 -11.01
N GLU A 131 -9.77 17.56 -10.56
CA GLU A 131 -9.21 16.38 -9.92
C GLU A 131 -9.96 15.12 -10.38
N LEU A 132 -9.28 13.97 -10.39
CA LEU A 132 -9.81 12.70 -10.86
C LEU A 132 -9.31 11.54 -10.00
N ALA A 133 -10.21 10.63 -9.64
CA ALA A 133 -9.83 9.30 -9.19
C ALA A 133 -10.42 8.23 -10.12
N ILE A 134 -9.68 7.16 -10.34
CA ILE A 134 -10.08 6.07 -11.23
C ILE A 134 -10.34 4.80 -10.43
N SER A 135 -11.48 4.18 -10.69
CA SER A 135 -11.81 2.82 -10.27
C SER A 135 -12.48 2.16 -11.46
N GLU A 136 -11.70 1.47 -12.28
CA GLU A 136 -12.19 0.94 -13.55
C GLU A 136 -13.47 0.11 -13.38
N PRO A 137 -14.43 0.25 -14.30
CA PRO A 137 -14.37 1.01 -15.57
C PRO A 137 -14.77 2.50 -15.43
N TYR A 138 -14.79 3.06 -14.23
CA TYR A 138 -15.29 4.41 -13.97
C TYR A 138 -14.19 5.37 -13.51
N ALA A 139 -14.43 6.66 -13.73
CA ALA A 139 -13.65 7.72 -13.13
C ALA A 139 -14.57 8.75 -12.48
N TYR A 140 -14.12 9.29 -11.36
CA TYR A 140 -14.86 10.23 -10.54
C TYR A 140 -14.11 11.55 -10.49
N ALA A 141 -14.67 12.56 -11.12
CA ALA A 141 -14.04 13.85 -11.32
C ALA A 141 -14.67 14.91 -10.43
N ILE A 142 -13.82 15.76 -9.86
CA ILE A 142 -14.24 17.06 -9.35
C ILE A 142 -14.10 18.08 -10.46
N THR A 143 -15.19 18.78 -10.74
CA THR A 143 -15.24 19.80 -11.79
C THR A 143 -15.20 21.20 -11.19
N GLY A 144 -14.50 22.13 -11.84
CA GLY A 144 -14.28 23.50 -11.33
C GLY A 144 -13.73 24.48 -12.38
N HIS A 145 -13.67 25.77 -12.06
CA HIS A 145 -14.15 26.85 -12.95
C HIS A 145 -13.19 27.48 -13.99
N GLY A 146 -13.71 27.71 -15.21
CA GLY A 146 -13.21 28.60 -16.29
C GLY A 146 -14.13 29.80 -16.57
N THR A 147 -14.95 29.80 -17.64
CA THR A 147 -16.17 30.65 -17.79
C THR A 147 -17.45 29.89 -17.40
N TYR A 148 -17.31 28.70 -16.80
CA TYR A 148 -18.40 27.74 -16.54
C TYR A 148 -18.56 27.54 -15.03
N THR A 149 -19.74 27.91 -14.52
CA THR A 149 -20.06 28.32 -13.13
C THR A 149 -20.22 27.25 -12.07
N ASP A 150 -20.22 25.96 -12.42
CA ASP A 150 -20.86 24.99 -11.52
C ASP A 150 -19.85 23.94 -11.02
N PRO A 151 -19.24 24.14 -9.83
CA PRO A 151 -18.48 23.08 -9.19
C PRO A 151 -19.38 21.86 -8.95
N GLY A 152 -18.80 20.68 -9.08
CA GLY A 152 -19.58 19.47 -8.88
C GLY A 152 -18.79 18.19 -9.02
N PHE A 153 -19.52 17.10 -8.83
CA PHE A 153 -19.03 15.74 -8.90
C PHE A 153 -19.54 15.12 -10.20
N LEU A 154 -18.62 14.70 -11.07
CA LEU A 154 -18.93 14.12 -12.37
C LEU A 154 -18.45 12.67 -12.40
N THR A 155 -19.37 11.75 -12.69
CA THR A 155 -19.03 10.34 -12.93
C THR A 155 -18.87 10.09 -14.41
N LEU A 156 -17.79 9.43 -14.78
CA LEU A 156 -17.41 9.11 -16.15
C LEU A 156 -17.31 7.60 -16.34
N ASN A 157 -17.76 7.10 -17.48
CA ASN A 157 -17.38 5.80 -17.99
C ASN A 157 -16.10 5.95 -18.82
N ILE A 158 -15.06 5.22 -18.44
CA ILE A 158 -13.74 5.19 -19.10
C ILE A 158 -13.40 3.79 -19.64
N SER A 159 -14.37 2.87 -19.73
CA SER A 159 -14.15 1.50 -20.24
C SER A 159 -13.52 1.45 -21.63
N ASP A 160 -13.77 2.48 -22.44
CA ASP A 160 -13.10 2.75 -23.70
C ASP A 160 -12.40 4.12 -23.60
N PRO A 161 -11.06 4.16 -23.45
CA PRO A 161 -10.33 5.42 -23.33
C PRO A 161 -10.41 6.31 -24.57
N SER A 162 -10.77 5.75 -25.73
CA SER A 162 -11.08 6.50 -26.96
C SER A 162 -12.51 7.07 -26.99
N ASN A 163 -13.35 6.65 -26.04
CA ASN A 163 -14.73 7.11 -25.86
C ASN A 163 -15.13 7.27 -24.38
N VAL A 164 -14.48 8.20 -23.68
CA VAL A 164 -14.88 8.63 -22.34
C VAL A 164 -16.24 9.32 -22.41
N THR A 165 -17.19 8.86 -21.60
CA THR A 165 -18.57 9.36 -21.60
C THR A 165 -19.04 9.75 -20.20
N PRO A 166 -19.73 10.90 -20.03
CA PRO A 166 -20.32 11.28 -18.75
C PRO A 166 -21.55 10.43 -18.44
N LEU A 167 -21.68 9.97 -17.19
CA LEU A 167 -22.81 9.18 -16.71
C LEU A 167 -23.76 10.01 -15.85
N ALA A 168 -23.21 10.73 -14.87
CA ALA A 168 -24.01 11.48 -13.90
C ALA A 168 -23.24 12.68 -13.36
N PHE A 169 -23.98 13.70 -12.94
CA PHE A 169 -23.44 14.90 -12.34
C PHE A 169 -24.25 15.27 -11.09
N ILE A 170 -23.54 15.57 -10.01
CA ILE A 170 -24.11 16.17 -8.81
C ILE A 170 -23.54 17.58 -8.68
N GLU A 171 -24.42 18.57 -8.65
CA GLU A 171 -24.05 19.91 -8.26
C GLU A 171 -23.89 19.97 -6.74
N PHE A 172 -22.78 20.53 -6.26
CA PHE A 172 -22.64 20.91 -4.86
C PHE A 172 -22.26 22.38 -4.78
N TYR A 173 -23.04 23.13 -4.01
CA TYR A 173 -22.81 24.56 -3.85
C TYR A 173 -21.72 24.78 -2.80
N GLU A 174 -20.58 25.28 -3.24
CA GLU A 174 -19.60 25.85 -2.33
C GLU A 174 -19.33 27.30 -2.65
N ASP A 175 -19.31 28.12 -1.60
CA ASP A 175 -19.04 29.56 -1.65
C ASP A 175 -17.56 29.87 -1.94
N SER A 176 -16.78 28.87 -2.37
CA SER A 176 -15.32 28.96 -2.39
C SER A 176 -14.68 28.71 -3.76
N ARG A 177 -13.69 29.56 -4.07
CA ARG A 177 -12.87 29.51 -5.30
C ARG A 177 -11.71 28.52 -5.20
N HIS A 178 -11.77 27.57 -4.30
CA HIS A 178 -10.65 26.71 -3.95
C HIS A 178 -10.86 25.32 -4.54
N TYR A 179 -9.82 24.82 -5.18
CA TYR A 179 -9.80 23.54 -5.86
C TYR A 179 -9.77 22.40 -4.84
N SER A 180 -10.47 21.30 -5.11
CA SER A 180 -10.17 20.02 -4.47
C SER A 180 -8.73 19.65 -4.80
N ASN A 181 -7.97 19.18 -3.80
CA ASN A 181 -6.61 18.71 -4.02
C ASN A 181 -6.59 17.23 -4.38
N ASP A 182 -7.52 16.43 -3.81
CA ASP A 182 -7.54 14.98 -3.93
C ASP A 182 -8.96 14.40 -3.97
N VAL A 183 -9.10 13.33 -4.76
CA VAL A 183 -10.27 12.46 -4.82
C VAL A 183 -9.79 11.04 -4.54
N LEU A 184 -10.49 10.33 -3.66
CA LEU A 184 -10.15 9.00 -3.20
C LEU A 184 -11.35 8.08 -3.36
N VAL A 185 -11.14 6.89 -3.95
CA VAL A 185 -12.18 5.87 -4.08
C VAL A 185 -11.95 4.76 -3.07
N ASN A 186 -13.01 4.34 -2.39
CA ASN A 186 -13.00 3.15 -1.52
C ASN A 186 -14.30 2.38 -1.68
N GLY A 187 -14.27 1.32 -2.48
CA GLY A 187 -15.44 0.54 -2.84
C GLY A 187 -16.52 1.43 -3.45
N ASP A 188 -17.71 1.38 -2.87
CA ASP A 188 -18.89 2.14 -3.30
C ASP A 188 -18.87 3.63 -2.90
N TYR A 189 -17.77 4.14 -2.36
CA TYR A 189 -17.71 5.51 -1.85
C TYR A 189 -16.54 6.29 -2.43
N VAL A 190 -16.81 7.55 -2.77
CA VAL A 190 -15.79 8.52 -3.16
C VAL A 190 -15.72 9.61 -2.11
N TYR A 191 -14.49 9.91 -1.70
CA TYR A 191 -14.16 10.95 -0.76
C TYR A 191 -13.36 12.02 -1.48
N PHE A 192 -13.69 13.27 -1.24
CA PHE A 192 -12.93 14.37 -1.81
C PHE A 192 -12.93 15.55 -0.88
N ASP A 193 -11.81 16.27 -0.88
CA ASP A 193 -11.72 17.50 -0.15
C ASP A 193 -12.34 18.64 -0.94
N THR A 194 -12.94 19.54 -0.21
CA THR A 194 -13.11 20.91 -0.64
C THR A 194 -12.58 21.80 0.47
N MET A 195 -12.54 23.12 0.25
CA MET A 195 -11.91 24.11 1.14
C MET A 195 -11.72 23.67 2.60
N GLN A 196 -12.82 23.47 3.31
CA GLN A 196 -12.82 23.09 4.73
C GLN A 196 -13.73 21.89 4.96
N ARG A 197 -13.91 21.02 3.96
CA ARG A 197 -14.84 19.91 4.07
C ARG A 197 -14.26 18.63 3.47
N LEU A 198 -14.57 17.51 4.11
CA LEU A 198 -14.41 16.17 3.56
C LEU A 198 -15.80 15.69 3.14
N ASN A 199 -16.00 15.60 1.83
CA ASN A 199 -17.26 15.17 1.24
C ASN A 199 -17.22 13.68 0.95
N THR A 200 -18.37 13.02 1.06
CA THR A 200 -18.55 11.61 0.77
C THR A 200 -19.73 11.43 -0.18
N VAL A 201 -19.49 10.73 -1.27
CA VAL A 201 -20.50 10.38 -2.28
C VAL A 201 -20.59 8.86 -2.37
N ASN A 202 -21.81 8.34 -2.37
CA ASN A 202 -22.08 6.94 -2.72
C ASN A 202 -22.13 6.83 -4.25
N VAL A 203 -21.33 5.90 -4.78
CA VAL A 203 -21.18 5.57 -6.21
C VAL A 203 -21.46 4.10 -6.51
N SER A 204 -22.15 3.38 -5.61
CA SER A 204 -22.62 1.99 -5.85
C SER A 204 -23.41 1.84 -7.15
N ASP A 205 -24.14 2.89 -7.55
CA ASP A 205 -24.61 3.10 -8.91
C ASP A 205 -23.92 4.34 -9.53
N PRO A 206 -22.92 4.15 -10.40
CA PRO A 206 -22.22 5.25 -11.08
C PRO A 206 -23.11 6.11 -11.98
N GLY A 207 -24.29 5.60 -12.39
CA GLY A 207 -25.30 6.36 -13.14
C GLY A 207 -26.23 7.19 -12.24
N ALA A 208 -26.22 6.95 -10.93
CA ALA A 208 -27.05 7.64 -9.95
C ALA A 208 -26.29 7.87 -8.62
N PRO A 209 -25.13 8.56 -8.65
CA PRO A 209 -24.38 8.85 -7.44
C PRO A 209 -25.18 9.77 -6.51
N SER A 210 -24.90 9.72 -5.21
CA SER A 210 -25.59 10.57 -4.22
C SER A 210 -24.67 11.07 -3.11
N MET A 211 -24.84 12.33 -2.71
CA MET A 211 -24.13 12.89 -1.55
C MET A 211 -24.58 12.17 -0.27
N VAL A 212 -23.62 11.63 0.46
CA VAL A 212 -23.84 10.89 1.71
C VAL A 212 -23.57 11.78 2.91
N ALA A 213 -22.40 12.43 2.91
CA ALA A 213 -21.94 13.23 4.02
C ALA A 213 -21.07 14.38 3.53
N SER A 214 -20.96 15.40 4.38
CA SER A 214 -20.09 16.53 4.17
C SER A 214 -19.65 17.01 5.54
N ASN A 215 -18.40 16.69 5.90
CA ASN A 215 -17.88 16.86 7.25
C ASN A 215 -17.00 18.11 7.29
N ALA A 216 -17.26 19.02 8.22
CA ALA A 216 -16.43 20.20 8.40
C ALA A 216 -15.06 19.81 8.96
N LEU A 217 -14.01 20.28 8.31
CA LEU A 217 -12.63 20.15 8.77
C LEU A 217 -12.22 21.45 9.48
N PRO A 218 -11.51 21.39 10.61
CA PRO A 218 -11.07 22.57 11.37
C PRO A 218 -9.82 23.22 10.75
N PHE A 219 -9.70 23.19 9.42
CA PHE A 219 -8.56 23.74 8.68
C PHE A 219 -8.99 24.96 7.87
N ASN A 220 -8.05 25.85 7.54
CA ASN A 220 -8.33 26.94 6.58
C ASN A 220 -8.40 26.43 5.14
N PHE A 221 -7.57 25.45 4.82
CA PHE A 221 -7.62 24.69 3.59
C PHE A 221 -7.03 23.29 3.82
N VAL A 222 -7.53 22.30 3.08
CA VAL A 222 -6.96 20.94 3.05
C VAL A 222 -5.68 20.95 2.21
N GLY A 223 -4.63 20.32 2.72
CA GLY A 223 -3.33 20.19 2.06
C GLY A 223 -3.30 19.02 1.08
N GLY A 224 -3.84 17.89 1.53
CA GLY A 224 -4.07 16.67 0.76
C GLY A 224 -4.79 15.60 1.58
N LEU A 225 -5.28 14.57 0.91
CA LEU A 225 -5.93 13.40 1.49
C LEU A 225 -5.14 12.12 1.19
N ALA A 226 -5.08 11.20 2.16
CA ALA A 226 -4.58 9.86 1.95
C ALA A 226 -5.55 8.82 2.52
N LEU A 227 -5.60 7.64 1.90
CA LEU A 227 -6.49 6.54 2.28
C LEU A 227 -5.68 5.32 2.70
N ASP A 228 -6.09 4.70 3.81
CA ASP A 228 -5.63 3.39 4.23
C ASP A 228 -6.82 2.55 4.68
N CYS A 229 -7.34 1.71 3.78
CA CYS A 229 -8.50 0.83 3.97
C CYS A 229 -9.69 1.49 4.71
N HIS A 230 -9.69 1.54 6.05
CA HIS A 230 -10.76 2.11 6.87
C HIS A 230 -10.48 3.52 7.40
N TYR A 231 -9.37 4.14 7.02
CA TYR A 231 -8.98 5.45 7.53
C TYR A 231 -8.69 6.43 6.40
N ILE A 232 -9.24 7.63 6.53
CA ILE A 232 -8.81 8.79 5.75
C ILE A 232 -8.00 9.70 6.64
N TYR A 233 -6.82 10.06 6.13
CA TYR A 233 -5.94 11.06 6.67
C TYR A 233 -6.21 12.32 5.88
N ALA A 234 -6.52 13.42 6.56
CA ALA A 234 -6.73 14.71 5.95
C ALA A 234 -5.71 15.68 6.54
N SER A 235 -4.77 16.17 5.71
CA SER A 235 -3.79 17.15 6.16
C SER A 235 -4.33 18.57 5.99
N SER A 236 -3.92 19.45 6.89
CA SER A 236 -4.12 20.90 6.76
C SER A 236 -2.98 21.51 5.97
N GLY A 237 -3.19 22.68 5.38
CA GLY A 237 -2.10 23.50 4.85
C GLY A 237 -0.95 23.88 5.79
N THR A 238 -1.05 23.63 7.10
CA THR A 238 -0.03 23.91 8.12
C THR A 238 0.71 22.65 8.62
N GLY A 239 0.64 21.53 7.88
CA GLY A 239 1.31 20.30 8.30
C GLY A 239 0.76 19.71 9.62
N SER A 240 -0.53 19.91 9.90
CA SER A 240 -1.30 19.10 10.85
C SER A 240 -2.15 18.09 10.08
N ALA A 241 -2.63 17.03 10.73
CA ALA A 241 -3.57 16.11 10.10
C ALA A 241 -4.65 15.63 11.06
N ILE A 242 -5.79 15.22 10.51
CA ILE A 242 -6.86 14.54 11.22
C ILE A 242 -7.05 13.17 10.58
N ILE A 243 -7.26 12.16 11.41
CA ILE A 243 -7.51 10.78 11.00
C ILE A 243 -8.97 10.47 11.27
N TYR A 244 -9.70 10.05 10.24
CA TYR A 244 -11.08 9.62 10.33
C TYR A 244 -11.20 8.14 10.04
N ASP A 245 -11.90 7.43 10.91
CA ASP A 245 -12.45 6.10 10.63
C ASP A 245 -13.67 6.26 9.72
N ILE A 246 -13.61 5.61 8.56
CA ILE A 246 -14.58 5.64 7.48
C ILE A 246 -15.40 4.35 7.37
N SER A 247 -15.36 3.49 8.40
CA SER A 247 -16.18 2.27 8.47
C SER A 247 -17.68 2.54 8.34
N ASN A 248 -18.13 3.74 8.72
CA ASN A 248 -19.45 4.26 8.40
C ASN A 248 -19.33 5.54 7.54
N PRO A 249 -19.50 5.46 6.22
CA PRO A 249 -19.34 6.61 5.31
C PRO A 249 -20.37 7.72 5.54
N ALA A 250 -21.50 7.43 6.19
CA ALA A 250 -22.49 8.44 6.57
C ALA A 250 -22.14 9.18 7.86
N LEU A 251 -21.24 8.63 8.68
CA LEU A 251 -20.84 9.20 9.95
C LEU A 251 -19.36 8.92 10.23
N LEU A 252 -18.50 9.79 9.68
CA LEU A 252 -17.06 9.70 9.88
C LEU A 252 -16.72 9.95 11.34
N ARG A 253 -15.85 9.12 11.91
CA ARG A 253 -15.43 9.22 13.30
C ARG A 253 -13.99 9.70 13.36
N GLU A 254 -13.76 10.89 13.91
CA GLU A 254 -12.40 11.34 14.22
C GLU A 254 -11.76 10.38 15.24
N VAL A 255 -10.60 9.82 14.91
CA VAL A 255 -9.89 8.88 15.78
C VAL A 255 -8.63 9.49 16.41
N ALA A 256 -7.96 10.39 15.69
CA ALA A 256 -6.75 11.02 16.15
C ALA A 256 -6.47 12.34 15.41
N LYS A 257 -5.55 13.12 15.99
CA LYS A 257 -5.01 14.35 15.41
C LYS A 257 -3.49 14.34 15.49
N ILE A 258 -2.85 14.69 14.39
CA ILE A 258 -1.42 14.99 14.34
C ILE A 258 -1.26 16.51 14.44
N PRO A 259 -0.59 17.04 15.47
CA PRO A 259 -0.42 18.48 15.65
C PRO A 259 0.39 19.10 14.51
N GLY A 260 0.13 20.38 14.23
CA GLY A 260 0.81 21.10 13.16
C GLY A 260 2.30 21.28 13.42
N VAL A 261 3.12 20.95 12.43
CA VAL A 261 4.58 21.08 12.50
C VAL A 261 5.17 22.03 11.47
N SER A 262 4.33 22.72 10.68
CA SER A 262 4.78 23.63 9.61
C SER A 262 3.84 24.83 9.42
N THR A 263 4.24 25.76 8.55
CA THR A 263 3.45 26.96 8.22
C THR A 263 3.06 27.05 6.75
N LEU A 264 3.49 26.10 5.91
CA LEU A 264 3.23 26.07 4.48
C LEU A 264 2.68 24.70 4.04
N ARG A 265 1.93 24.73 2.93
CA ARG A 265 1.17 23.62 2.31
C ARG A 265 1.89 22.28 2.47
N SER A 266 1.24 21.35 3.17
CA SER A 266 1.65 19.95 3.25
C SER A 266 0.83 19.10 2.30
N ASP A 267 1.47 18.07 1.79
CA ASP A 267 0.81 16.94 1.13
C ASP A 267 1.03 15.69 1.97
N ILE A 268 0.21 14.67 1.80
CA ILE A 268 0.32 13.41 2.54
C ILE A 268 0.16 12.21 1.63
N THR A 269 0.88 11.15 1.94
CA THR A 269 0.65 9.83 1.35
C THR A 269 0.76 8.78 2.42
N VAL A 270 -0.01 7.71 2.29
CA VAL A 270 0.11 6.53 3.14
C VAL A 270 0.77 5.43 2.34
N ALA A 271 1.80 4.84 2.93
CA ALA A 271 2.32 3.57 2.47
C ALA A 271 2.68 2.66 3.63
N ASP A 272 2.11 1.47 3.57
CA ASP A 272 2.23 0.39 4.56
C ASP A 272 1.73 0.91 5.89
N ASN A 273 2.55 0.83 6.94
CA ASN A 273 2.21 1.34 8.26
C ASN A 273 2.69 2.78 8.46
N TYR A 274 2.89 3.55 7.38
CA TYR A 274 3.45 4.90 7.46
C TYR A 274 2.60 5.95 6.79
N LEU A 275 2.44 7.07 7.48
CA LEU A 275 2.02 8.33 6.89
C LEU A 275 3.26 9.18 6.62
N PHE A 276 3.49 9.48 5.36
CA PHE A 276 4.49 10.45 4.92
C PHE A 276 3.80 11.79 4.74
N MET A 277 4.33 12.82 5.40
CA MET A 277 3.82 14.19 5.30
C MET A 277 4.93 15.09 4.76
N SER A 278 4.68 15.75 3.64
CA SER A 278 5.57 16.80 3.16
C SER A 278 5.35 18.07 3.98
N VAL A 279 6.43 18.69 4.44
CA VAL A 279 6.40 19.90 5.25
C VAL A 279 7.46 20.87 4.75
N SER A 280 7.34 22.14 5.13
CA SER A 280 8.45 23.08 4.91
C SER A 280 9.72 22.55 5.58
N GLY A 281 10.73 22.20 4.78
CA GLY A 281 12.00 21.63 5.24
C GLY A 281 12.15 20.12 5.07
N GLY A 282 11.16 19.42 4.50
CA GLY A 282 11.34 18.04 4.01
C GLY A 282 10.15 17.12 4.26
N LEU A 283 10.40 15.95 4.84
CA LEU A 283 9.39 14.93 5.12
C LEU A 283 9.33 14.60 6.61
N ARG A 284 8.12 14.35 7.10
CA ARG A 284 7.84 13.78 8.41
C ARG A 284 7.17 12.43 8.21
N ILE A 285 7.64 11.43 8.94
CA ILE A 285 7.16 10.05 8.80
C ILE A 285 6.57 9.63 10.13
N PHE A 286 5.31 9.23 10.09
CA PHE A 286 4.57 8.76 11.26
C PHE A 286 4.28 7.27 11.10
N ASP A 287 4.53 6.50 12.16
CA ASP A 287 3.96 5.18 12.34
C ASP A 287 2.46 5.31 12.56
N ILE A 288 1.69 4.63 11.74
CA ILE A 288 0.22 4.58 11.77
C ILE A 288 -0.29 3.15 11.95
N LEU A 289 0.53 2.23 12.46
CA LEU A 289 0.09 0.88 12.81
C LEU A 289 -1.12 0.89 13.75
N ASP A 290 -1.17 1.87 14.67
CA ASP A 290 -2.38 2.24 15.41
C ASP A 290 -2.83 3.64 14.95
N PRO A 291 -3.84 3.75 14.07
CA PRO A 291 -4.33 5.04 13.57
C PRO A 291 -4.93 5.93 14.67
N SER A 292 -5.27 5.38 15.84
CA SER A 292 -5.74 6.17 16.99
C SER A 292 -4.60 6.82 17.80
N ASN A 293 -3.35 6.37 17.57
CA ASN A 293 -2.16 6.87 18.21
C ASN A 293 -0.98 6.96 17.22
N PRO A 294 -1.06 7.85 16.21
CA PRO A 294 0.04 8.05 15.27
C PRO A 294 1.29 8.58 15.98
N VAL A 295 2.45 7.97 15.72
CA VAL A 295 3.72 8.35 16.35
C VAL A 295 4.70 8.81 15.30
N GLU A 296 5.27 10.00 15.47
CA GLU A 296 6.36 10.43 14.60
C GLU A 296 7.62 9.62 14.88
N ILE A 297 8.15 8.96 13.85
CA ILE A 297 9.30 8.05 13.96
C ILE A 297 10.53 8.52 13.20
N SER A 298 10.37 9.48 12.27
CA SER A 298 11.48 10.00 11.46
C SER A 298 11.18 11.37 10.86
N GLN A 299 12.25 12.12 10.62
CA GLN A 299 12.24 13.39 9.90
C GLN A 299 13.41 13.40 8.92
N VAL A 300 13.12 13.80 7.68
CA VAL A 300 14.11 13.86 6.61
C VAL A 300 14.18 15.29 6.11
N GLU A 301 15.35 15.90 6.24
CA GLU A 301 15.58 17.25 5.75
C GLU A 301 15.74 17.24 4.23
N ILE A 302 14.88 17.99 3.54
CA ILE A 302 15.00 18.26 2.12
C ILE A 302 14.97 19.78 1.98
N THR A 303 16.06 20.35 1.47
CA THR A 303 16.32 21.81 1.50
C THR A 303 15.40 22.64 0.59
N HIS A 304 14.49 21.98 -0.11
CA HIS A 304 13.60 22.59 -1.09
C HIS A 304 12.15 22.19 -0.84
N ARG A 305 11.23 22.83 -1.55
CA ARG A 305 9.79 22.63 -1.36
C ARG A 305 9.40 21.25 -1.88
N THR A 306 9.03 20.37 -0.97
CA THR A 306 8.51 19.03 -1.24
C THR A 306 7.00 19.07 -1.39
N GLU A 307 6.51 18.63 -2.54
CA GLU A 307 5.08 18.51 -2.80
C GLU A 307 4.87 17.22 -3.60
N GLY A 308 4.08 16.29 -3.10
CA GLY A 308 3.95 14.98 -3.70
C GLY A 308 5.04 14.00 -3.26
N VAL A 309 4.58 12.87 -2.75
CA VAL A 309 5.40 11.72 -2.37
C VAL A 309 4.69 10.48 -2.89
N ILE A 310 5.42 9.61 -3.60
CA ILE A 310 4.95 8.28 -3.96
C ILE A 310 5.87 7.28 -3.28
N VAL A 311 5.31 6.20 -2.74
CA VAL A 311 6.08 5.12 -2.14
C VAL A 311 5.71 3.82 -2.82
N SER A 312 6.71 3.07 -3.27
CA SER A 312 6.51 1.77 -3.93
C SER A 312 7.77 0.92 -3.86
N GLY A 313 7.61 -0.39 -3.67
CA GLY A 313 8.71 -1.35 -3.70
C GLY A 313 9.83 -1.08 -2.70
N GLY A 314 9.51 -0.47 -1.54
CA GLY A 314 10.52 -0.06 -0.55
C GLY A 314 11.30 1.20 -0.92
N TYR A 315 10.85 1.97 -1.92
CA TYR A 315 11.44 3.25 -2.31
C TYR A 315 10.43 4.39 -2.18
N THR A 316 10.93 5.55 -1.83
CA THR A 316 10.17 6.81 -1.75
C THR A 316 10.66 7.76 -2.85
N TYR A 317 9.73 8.20 -3.67
CA TYR A 317 9.90 9.13 -4.78
C TYR A 317 9.36 10.48 -4.33
N VAL A 318 10.24 11.47 -4.21
CA VAL A 318 9.91 12.79 -3.68
C VAL A 318 10.13 13.82 -4.76
N ARG A 319 9.08 14.60 -5.03
CA ARG A 319 9.16 15.72 -5.94
C ARG A 319 9.71 16.94 -5.21
N ASP A 320 10.80 17.47 -5.77
CA ASP A 320 11.27 18.83 -5.51
C ASP A 320 10.73 19.76 -6.59
N PHE A 321 9.88 20.70 -6.19
CA PHE A 321 9.24 21.67 -7.08
C PHE A 321 10.25 22.57 -7.82
N GLY A 322 11.45 22.76 -7.25
CA GLY A 322 12.45 23.71 -7.74
C GLY A 322 12.05 25.17 -7.47
N ASN A 323 12.99 26.02 -7.07
CA ASN A 323 12.77 27.47 -6.99
C ASN A 323 13.21 28.11 -8.30
N VAL A 324 12.44 29.06 -8.85
CA VAL A 324 12.86 29.83 -10.05
C VAL A 324 14.24 30.45 -9.79
N PRO A 325 15.26 30.24 -10.64
CA PRO A 325 15.23 29.64 -12.00
C PRO A 325 15.69 28.17 -12.09
N SER A 326 15.82 27.45 -10.97
CA SER A 326 16.27 26.05 -10.96
C SER A 326 15.11 25.09 -11.30
N PRO A 327 15.30 24.18 -12.27
CA PRO A 327 14.32 23.15 -12.59
C PRO A 327 14.12 22.19 -11.42
N GLY A 328 12.96 21.52 -11.41
CA GLY A 328 12.61 20.53 -10.39
C GLY A 328 13.50 19.29 -10.46
N LYS A 329 13.43 18.49 -9.40
CA LYS A 329 14.16 17.23 -9.29
C LYS A 329 13.24 16.14 -8.76
N LEU A 330 13.51 14.92 -9.17
CA LEU A 330 13.00 13.73 -8.50
C LEU A 330 14.09 13.21 -7.57
N HIS A 331 13.83 13.18 -6.28
CA HIS A 331 14.68 12.52 -5.30
C HIS A 331 14.13 11.12 -5.03
N ILE A 332 15.02 10.12 -5.03
CA ILE A 332 14.67 8.73 -4.77
C ILE A 332 15.42 8.30 -3.52
N TYR A 333 14.67 7.78 -2.56
CA TYR A 333 15.19 7.26 -1.30
C TYR A 333 14.82 5.80 -1.14
N ARG A 334 15.71 5.00 -0.56
CA ARG A 334 15.37 3.68 -0.04
C ARG A 334 14.75 3.85 1.33
N LEU A 335 13.59 3.22 1.54
CA LEU A 335 12.92 3.14 2.83
C LEU A 335 13.45 1.90 3.57
N THR A 336 14.12 2.13 4.69
CA THR A 336 14.59 1.06 5.58
C THR A 336 13.87 1.18 6.92
N ASP A 337 13.16 0.13 7.32
CA ASP A 337 12.64 0.02 8.68
C ASP A 337 13.59 -0.84 9.52
N HIS A 338 14.15 -0.25 10.57
CA HIS A 338 15.04 -0.94 11.51
C HIS A 338 14.28 -1.51 12.72
N ARG A 339 12.96 -1.30 12.79
CA ARG A 339 12.12 -1.92 13.80
C ARG A 339 12.14 -3.43 13.61
N GLN A 340 12.56 -4.13 14.66
CA GLN A 340 12.35 -5.57 14.74
C GLN A 340 10.88 -5.81 15.03
N PHE A 341 10.08 -5.88 13.98
CA PHE A 341 8.90 -6.72 14.06
C PHE A 341 9.37 -8.16 14.27
N PRO A 342 8.69 -8.97 15.09
CA PRO A 342 8.98 -10.39 15.09
C PRO A 342 8.78 -10.88 13.65
N ASP A 343 9.88 -11.11 12.93
CA ASP A 343 9.92 -11.72 11.60
C ASP A 343 9.28 -13.10 11.70
N LEU A 344 7.97 -13.14 11.57
CA LEU A 344 7.20 -14.34 11.26
C LEU A 344 6.75 -14.29 9.80
N ALA A 345 7.50 -13.55 8.96
CA ALA A 345 7.33 -13.53 7.52
C ALA A 345 7.97 -14.77 6.90
N PHE A 346 7.16 -15.58 6.22
CA PHE A 346 7.61 -16.73 5.43
C PHE A 346 8.09 -16.25 4.05
N THR A 347 9.21 -15.54 3.99
CA THR A 347 9.71 -14.92 2.75
C THR A 347 10.34 -15.91 1.76
N ASP A 348 10.74 -17.11 2.20
CA ASP A 348 11.40 -18.12 1.35
C ASP A 348 10.49 -19.29 0.90
N GLY A 349 9.20 -19.26 1.26
CA GLY A 349 8.26 -20.35 0.99
C GLY A 349 8.59 -21.67 1.72
N LEU A 350 7.63 -22.61 1.73
CA LEU A 350 7.89 -23.98 2.18
C LEU A 350 8.41 -24.82 1.02
N ARG A 351 9.62 -25.36 1.14
CA ARG A 351 10.12 -26.35 0.19
C ARG A 351 9.67 -27.76 0.55
N VAL A 352 8.94 -28.42 -0.35
CA VAL A 352 8.44 -29.78 -0.21
C VAL A 352 9.10 -30.67 -1.28
N ASN A 353 9.69 -31.80 -0.86
CA ASN A 353 10.15 -32.81 -1.80
C ASN A 353 9.13 -33.96 -1.90
N ARG A 354 8.34 -33.99 -2.97
CA ARG A 354 7.33 -35.05 -3.18
C ARG A 354 7.97 -36.43 -3.35
N ALA A 355 9.21 -36.50 -3.85
CA ALA A 355 9.93 -37.76 -4.04
C ALA A 355 10.37 -38.42 -2.71
N LEU A 356 10.35 -37.67 -1.59
CA LEU A 356 10.65 -38.20 -0.25
C LEU A 356 9.38 -38.69 0.48
N LEU A 357 8.20 -38.49 -0.10
CA LEU A 357 6.92 -38.91 0.47
C LEU A 357 6.52 -40.26 -0.14
N PRO A 358 6.08 -41.25 0.67
CA PRO A 358 5.64 -42.55 0.16
C PRO A 358 4.61 -42.41 -0.97
N GLU A 359 4.69 -43.25 -2.00
CA GLU A 359 3.85 -43.17 -3.21
C GLU A 359 2.34 -43.22 -2.90
N ASN A 360 1.94 -43.80 -1.76
CA ASN A 360 0.55 -43.91 -1.30
C ASN A 360 0.22 -43.06 -0.06
N SER A 361 1.05 -42.08 0.30
CA SER A 361 0.75 -41.18 1.42
C SER A 361 -0.15 -40.02 0.97
N GLU A 362 -1.27 -39.79 1.69
CA GLU A 362 -1.95 -38.50 1.62
C GLU A 362 -1.02 -37.48 2.28
N ALA A 363 -0.45 -36.59 1.49
CA ALA A 363 0.39 -35.51 1.99
C ALA A 363 -0.50 -34.28 2.09
N ARG A 364 -0.74 -33.80 3.31
CA ARG A 364 -1.59 -32.61 3.52
C ARG A 364 -0.76 -31.46 4.05
N LEU A 365 -0.88 -30.31 3.41
CA LEU A 365 -0.41 -29.03 3.94
C LEU A 365 -1.42 -28.54 4.97
N ARG A 366 -0.99 -28.42 6.22
CA ARG A 366 -1.76 -27.68 7.24
C ARG A 366 -1.03 -26.39 7.58
N ALA A 367 -1.66 -25.24 7.34
CA ALA A 367 -1.17 -23.93 7.73
C ALA A 367 -2.13 -23.30 8.75
N THR A 368 -1.62 -22.83 9.88
CA THR A 368 -2.42 -22.15 10.90
C THR A 368 -2.03 -20.67 10.94
N VAL A 369 -2.98 -19.81 10.63
CA VAL A 369 -2.88 -18.36 10.64
C VAL A 369 -3.45 -17.83 11.95
N VAL A 370 -2.73 -16.94 12.64
CA VAL A 370 -3.15 -16.31 13.90
C VAL A 370 -3.17 -14.80 13.72
N ASN A 371 -4.22 -14.13 14.19
CA ASN A 371 -4.18 -12.67 14.33
C ASN A 371 -3.32 -12.30 15.55
N ASN A 372 -2.27 -11.51 15.31
CA ASN A 372 -1.29 -11.10 16.33
C ASN A 372 -1.82 -10.07 17.35
N GLY A 373 -3.09 -9.68 17.25
CA GLY A 373 -3.77 -8.80 18.21
C GLY A 373 -3.77 -7.32 17.86
N LEU A 374 -3.58 -6.99 16.58
CA LEU A 374 -3.57 -5.61 16.05
C LEU A 374 -4.97 -5.11 15.63
N GLY A 375 -6.04 -5.72 16.17
CA GLY A 375 -7.45 -5.36 15.90
C GLY A 375 -8.17 -6.35 14.97
N PRO A 376 -9.52 -6.23 14.84
CA PRO A 376 -10.27 -7.07 13.91
C PRO A 376 -9.88 -6.72 12.47
N THR A 377 -9.40 -7.71 11.74
CA THR A 377 -9.01 -7.61 10.34
C THR A 377 -10.23 -7.86 9.44
N ALA A 378 -10.33 -7.15 8.31
CA ALA A 378 -11.37 -7.43 7.31
C ALA A 378 -11.21 -8.87 6.75
N PRO A 379 -12.27 -9.45 6.13
CA PRO A 379 -12.13 -10.67 5.35
C PRO A 379 -11.00 -10.52 4.34
N ALA A 380 -10.17 -11.54 4.25
CA ALA A 380 -8.96 -11.57 3.44
C ALA A 380 -8.98 -12.84 2.58
N GLU A 381 -8.02 -12.99 1.68
CA GLU A 381 -7.81 -14.20 0.90
C GLU A 381 -6.45 -14.79 1.22
N ALA A 382 -6.42 -16.08 1.58
CA ALA A 382 -5.20 -16.84 1.67
C ALA A 382 -4.97 -17.55 0.33
N VAL A 383 -3.90 -17.19 -0.36
CA VAL A 383 -3.55 -17.70 -1.68
C VAL A 383 -2.36 -18.63 -1.55
N LEU A 384 -2.54 -19.87 -2.00
CA LEU A 384 -1.50 -20.87 -2.06
C LEU A 384 -0.97 -20.97 -3.49
N GLN A 385 0.33 -20.81 -3.66
CA GLN A 385 1.03 -20.91 -4.94
C GLN A 385 2.06 -22.04 -4.91
N LEU A 386 2.24 -22.68 -6.06
CA LEU A 386 3.36 -23.56 -6.38
C LEU A 386 4.34 -22.77 -7.23
N GLU A 387 5.50 -22.46 -6.68
CA GLU A 387 6.45 -21.53 -7.27
C GLU A 387 5.75 -20.18 -7.49
N ASN A 388 5.37 -19.87 -8.73
CA ASN A 388 4.64 -18.66 -9.11
C ASN A 388 3.24 -18.94 -9.70
N GLU A 389 2.79 -20.19 -9.72
CA GLU A 389 1.47 -20.59 -10.23
C GLU A 389 0.46 -20.76 -9.09
N LEU A 390 -0.75 -20.21 -9.27
CA LEU A 390 -1.84 -20.35 -8.32
C LEU A 390 -2.27 -21.82 -8.20
N LEU A 391 -2.18 -22.39 -6.99
CA LEU A 391 -2.76 -23.70 -6.69
C LEU A 391 -4.20 -23.57 -6.23
N ALA A 392 -4.45 -22.70 -5.25
CA ALA A 392 -5.76 -22.53 -4.65
C ALA A 392 -5.84 -21.20 -3.90
N SER A 393 -7.04 -20.69 -3.73
CA SER A 393 -7.33 -19.56 -2.87
C SER A 393 -8.43 -19.90 -1.88
N PHE A 394 -8.35 -19.28 -0.70
CA PHE A 394 -9.23 -19.59 0.42
C PHE A 394 -9.73 -18.31 1.09
N PRO A 395 -11.03 -18.21 1.38
CA PRO A 395 -11.54 -17.10 2.16
C PRO A 395 -10.99 -17.17 3.59
N LEU A 396 -10.30 -16.12 4.02
CA LEU A 396 -9.85 -15.91 5.38
C LEU A 396 -10.88 -15.03 6.11
N PRO A 397 -11.62 -15.56 7.09
CA PRO A 397 -12.57 -14.74 7.86
C PRO A 397 -11.82 -13.71 8.69
N ALA A 398 -12.53 -12.63 9.05
CA ALA A 398 -12.07 -11.72 10.09
C ALA A 398 -11.75 -12.50 11.37
N LEU A 399 -10.52 -12.37 11.86
CA LEU A 399 -10.08 -13.01 13.10
C LEU A 399 -9.96 -11.95 14.19
N GLU A 400 -10.50 -12.21 15.37
CA GLU A 400 -10.21 -11.42 16.56
C GLU A 400 -8.78 -11.70 17.07
N ALA A 401 -8.27 -10.83 17.95
CA ALA A 401 -6.95 -11.00 18.56
C ALA A 401 -6.76 -12.39 19.19
N GLY A 402 -5.77 -13.16 18.70
CA GLY A 402 -5.48 -14.50 19.17
C GLY A 402 -6.38 -15.61 18.61
N GLU A 403 -7.36 -15.30 17.75
CA GLU A 403 -8.08 -16.32 17.01
C GLU A 403 -7.21 -16.93 15.90
N THR A 404 -7.52 -18.18 15.58
CA THR A 404 -6.79 -18.98 14.59
C THR A 404 -7.69 -19.37 13.43
N TRP A 405 -7.20 -19.23 12.21
CA TRP A 405 -7.75 -19.90 11.04
C TRP A 405 -6.78 -21.00 10.57
N THR A 406 -7.30 -22.11 10.08
CA THR A 406 -6.46 -23.22 9.61
C THR A 406 -6.84 -23.60 8.19
N LEU A 407 -5.85 -23.53 7.31
CA LEU A 407 -5.89 -24.12 5.98
C LEU A 407 -5.48 -25.59 6.07
N ASP A 408 -6.20 -26.45 5.37
CA ASP A 408 -5.84 -27.84 5.16
C ASP A 408 -5.99 -28.20 3.67
N TYR A 409 -4.87 -28.35 2.96
CA TYR A 409 -4.81 -28.56 1.52
C TYR A 409 -4.12 -29.88 1.15
N ASN A 410 -4.67 -30.59 0.16
CA ASN A 410 -4.12 -31.87 -0.29
C ASN A 410 -2.98 -31.64 -1.30
N LEU A 411 -1.79 -32.17 -1.02
CA LEU A 411 -0.60 -32.12 -1.87
C LEU A 411 -0.39 -33.41 -2.68
N SER A 412 -1.32 -34.38 -2.63
CA SER A 412 -1.18 -35.66 -3.32
C SER A 412 -0.99 -35.54 -4.83
N ASP A 413 -1.53 -34.48 -5.44
CA ASP A 413 -1.46 -34.22 -6.89
C ASP A 413 -0.19 -33.48 -7.32
N LEU A 414 0.73 -33.14 -6.40
CA LEU A 414 2.00 -32.51 -6.77
C LEU A 414 2.86 -33.48 -7.61
N PRO A 415 3.53 -32.98 -8.68
CA PRO A 415 4.49 -33.77 -9.44
C PRO A 415 5.63 -34.33 -8.55
N PRO A 416 6.28 -35.44 -8.91
CA PRO A 416 7.50 -35.88 -8.25
C PRO A 416 8.61 -34.83 -8.39
N GLY A 417 9.22 -34.40 -7.27
CA GLY A 417 10.31 -33.42 -7.30
C GLY A 417 10.34 -32.49 -6.08
N MET A 418 11.29 -31.56 -6.10
CA MET A 418 11.35 -30.43 -5.17
C MET A 418 10.44 -29.31 -5.67
N HIS A 419 9.59 -28.81 -4.78
CA HIS A 419 8.60 -27.78 -5.04
C HIS A 419 8.67 -26.70 -3.97
N GLN A 420 8.50 -25.44 -4.36
CA GLN A 420 8.35 -24.34 -3.40
C GLN A 420 6.88 -23.96 -3.30
N LEU A 421 6.31 -23.99 -2.11
CA LEU A 421 4.95 -23.55 -1.83
C LEU A 421 5.00 -22.20 -1.13
N ASN A 422 4.29 -21.22 -1.68
CA ASN A 422 4.15 -19.89 -1.09
C ASN A 422 2.72 -19.72 -0.61
N LEU A 423 2.53 -19.31 0.64
CA LEU A 423 1.23 -18.94 1.19
C LEU A 423 1.23 -17.44 1.44
N THR A 424 0.47 -16.71 0.64
CA THR A 424 0.37 -15.26 0.73
C THR A 424 -1.01 -14.89 1.26
N LEU A 425 -1.06 -13.97 2.21
CA LEU A 425 -2.31 -13.45 2.74
C LEU A 425 -2.56 -12.08 2.11
N TYR A 426 -3.63 -11.98 1.33
CA TYR A 426 -4.09 -10.78 0.66
C TYR A 426 -5.25 -10.17 1.43
N GLN A 427 -5.22 -8.87 1.68
CA GLN A 427 -6.42 -8.14 2.08
C GLN A 427 -6.98 -7.47 0.82
N GLU A 428 -8.23 -7.78 0.44
CA GLU A 428 -8.91 -6.98 -0.59
C GLU A 428 -9.25 -5.62 0.03
N CYS A 429 -8.44 -4.61 -0.25
CA CYS A 429 -8.82 -3.21 -0.11
C CYS A 429 -8.90 -2.60 -1.51
N ALA A 430 -9.97 -1.85 -1.80
CA ALA A 430 -10.15 -1.18 -3.10
C ALA A 430 -9.00 -0.21 -3.50
N ALA A 431 -8.05 0.05 -2.59
CA ALA A 431 -6.92 0.96 -2.77
C ALA A 431 -5.54 0.29 -2.66
N ARG A 432 -5.44 -1.03 -2.40
CA ARG A 432 -4.15 -1.75 -2.26
C ARG A 432 -4.32 -3.26 -2.42
N GLU A 433 -3.41 -3.88 -3.18
CA GLU A 433 -2.93 -5.23 -2.88
C GLU A 433 -1.79 -5.09 -1.86
N THR A 434 -2.04 -5.36 -0.59
CA THR A 434 -1.00 -5.39 0.46
C THR A 434 -0.80 -6.81 0.98
N SER A 435 0.46 -7.22 1.15
CA SER A 435 0.77 -8.42 1.91
C SER A 435 0.49 -8.17 3.40
N LEU A 436 -0.29 -9.05 4.01
CA LEU A 436 -0.73 -8.95 5.41
C LEU A 436 0.37 -9.36 6.43
N GLU A 437 1.64 -9.34 6.04
CA GLU A 437 2.77 -9.96 6.76
C GLU A 437 2.95 -9.49 8.21
N ASN A 438 2.37 -8.34 8.57
CA ASN A 438 2.46 -7.76 9.91
C ASN A 438 1.25 -8.08 10.84
N ASN A 439 0.07 -8.38 10.28
CA ASN A 439 -1.16 -8.59 11.06
C ASN A 439 -1.41 -10.06 11.41
N TYR A 440 -0.93 -10.95 10.57
CA TYR A 440 -1.13 -12.38 10.71
C TYR A 440 0.20 -13.13 10.74
N ALA A 441 0.36 -14.04 11.71
CA ALA A 441 1.48 -14.98 11.72
C ALA A 441 1.02 -16.35 11.26
N VAL A 442 1.83 -17.01 10.42
CA VAL A 442 1.67 -18.44 10.12
C VAL A 442 2.41 -19.25 11.18
N VAL A 443 1.71 -19.68 12.21
CA VAL A 443 2.34 -20.22 13.44
C VAL A 443 2.70 -21.70 13.31
N ALA A 444 2.14 -22.40 12.32
CA ALA A 444 2.51 -23.78 12.03
C ALA A 444 2.29 -24.12 10.56
N LEU A 445 3.30 -24.75 9.95
CA LEU A 445 3.19 -25.41 8.65
C LEU A 445 3.63 -26.87 8.80
N ARG A 446 2.76 -27.82 8.45
CA ARG A 446 3.07 -29.26 8.56
C ARG A 446 2.61 -30.01 7.33
N VAL A 447 3.46 -30.94 6.88
CA VAL A 447 3.07 -32.01 5.97
C VAL A 447 2.74 -33.24 6.81
N VAL A 448 1.48 -33.67 6.79
CA VAL A 448 1.03 -34.86 7.53
C VAL A 448 0.87 -35.99 6.52
N ALA A 449 1.58 -37.12 6.74
CA ALA A 449 1.33 -38.36 6.03
C ALA A 449 0.21 -39.16 6.73
N ALA A 450 -0.60 -39.89 5.95
CA ALA A 450 -1.76 -40.64 6.44
C ALA A 450 -1.46 -41.70 7.54
N ASP A 451 -0.20 -42.11 7.72
CA ASP A 451 0.25 -43.04 8.76
C ASP A 451 0.64 -42.36 10.09
N GLY A 452 0.51 -41.03 10.17
CA GLY A 452 0.86 -40.24 11.36
C GLY A 452 2.35 -39.90 11.47
N ALA A 453 3.18 -40.25 10.48
CA ALA A 453 4.56 -39.81 10.43
C ALA A 453 4.62 -38.31 10.12
N VAL A 454 5.03 -37.50 11.11
CA VAL A 454 5.25 -36.06 10.95
C VAL A 454 6.68 -35.85 10.46
N ALA A 455 6.84 -35.50 9.19
CA ALA A 455 8.11 -34.95 8.71
C ALA A 455 8.13 -33.45 9.01
N SER A 456 8.70 -33.07 10.16
CA SER A 456 8.99 -31.66 10.47
C SER A 456 10.22 -31.23 9.69
N PHE A 457 10.04 -30.36 8.69
CA PHE A 457 11.15 -29.76 7.94
C PHE A 457 11.53 -28.41 8.56
N ALA A 458 12.83 -28.11 8.55
CA ALA A 458 13.42 -26.91 9.12
C ALA A 458 13.06 -25.68 8.28
N LEU A 459 12.58 -24.64 8.96
CA LEU A 459 12.37 -23.29 8.42
C LEU A 459 13.74 -22.65 8.15
N GLY A 460 13.87 -21.94 7.03
CA GLY A 460 15.02 -21.08 6.74
C GLY A 460 15.00 -19.82 7.61
N GLY A 461 16.19 -19.37 8.06
CA GLY A 461 16.39 -18.09 8.75
C GLY A 461 16.80 -18.15 10.23
N ALA A 462 18.11 -18.33 10.47
CA ALA A 462 18.87 -17.91 11.66
C ALA A 462 18.32 -18.12 13.09
N GLN A 463 18.01 -19.36 13.51
CA GLN A 463 18.23 -19.80 14.91
C GLN A 463 18.22 -21.33 15.13
N LEU A 464 18.52 -22.12 14.09
CA LEU A 464 18.42 -23.58 14.13
C LEU A 464 19.79 -24.28 14.18
N LEU A 465 20.65 -23.87 15.12
CA LEU A 465 21.79 -24.70 15.57
C LEU A 465 21.56 -25.34 16.95
N LEU A 466 20.53 -24.90 17.70
CA LEU A 466 20.25 -25.42 19.04
C LEU A 466 19.18 -26.52 19.06
N ALA A 467 18.13 -26.44 18.24
CA ALA A 467 17.09 -27.46 18.19
C ALA A 467 17.52 -28.74 17.44
N ALA A 468 18.39 -28.62 16.43
CA ALA A 468 18.99 -29.76 15.73
C ALA A 468 19.94 -30.57 16.63
N MET A 469 20.66 -29.91 17.57
CA MET A 469 21.48 -30.60 18.55
C MET A 469 20.65 -31.37 19.59
N ILE A 470 19.47 -30.87 19.98
CA ILE A 470 18.59 -31.55 20.94
C ILE A 470 17.89 -32.76 20.29
N ALA A 471 17.52 -32.68 19.02
CA ALA A 471 16.97 -33.82 18.27
C ALA A 471 18.02 -34.93 18.00
N ALA A 472 19.29 -34.56 17.79
CA ALA A 472 20.40 -35.52 17.64
C ALA A 472 20.81 -36.19 18.97
N LEU A 473 20.59 -35.53 20.12
CA LEU A 473 20.84 -36.10 21.45
C LEU A 473 19.69 -37.00 21.93
N LEU A 474 18.46 -36.80 21.44
CA LEU A 474 17.29 -37.60 21.81
C LEU A 474 17.06 -38.84 20.91
N THR A 475 17.72 -38.92 19.75
CA THR A 475 17.68 -40.10 18.87
C THR A 475 18.77 -41.14 19.16
N ARG A 476 19.70 -40.87 20.10
CA ARG A 476 20.76 -41.82 20.54
C ARG A 476 20.42 -42.70 21.75
N ARG A 477 19.14 -42.84 22.12
CA ARG A 477 18.70 -43.90 23.06
C ARG A 477 17.69 -44.82 22.38
N GLY A 478 18.18 -45.77 21.59
CA GLY A 478 17.30 -46.76 20.98
C GLY A 478 17.91 -47.76 19.99
N ALA A 479 19.23 -47.74 19.73
CA ALA A 479 19.87 -48.76 18.90
C ALA A 479 20.87 -49.57 19.74
N ASN A 480 20.52 -50.83 20.00
CA ASN A 480 21.45 -51.85 20.45
C ASN A 480 22.55 -51.99 19.39
N PHE A 481 23.79 -51.79 19.81
CA PHE A 481 24.96 -52.32 19.11
C PHE A 481 24.98 -53.83 19.35
N ASP A 482 24.64 -54.62 18.34
CA ASP A 482 25.15 -55.98 18.21
C ASP A 482 26.24 -55.96 17.13
N GLY A 483 27.41 -56.48 17.49
CA GLY A 483 28.66 -56.26 16.79
C GLY A 483 28.88 -57.08 15.52
N GLY A 484 29.90 -56.70 14.78
CA GLY A 484 30.44 -57.46 13.65
C GLY A 484 31.03 -56.56 12.57
N GLU A 485 32.33 -56.26 12.73
CA GLU A 485 33.30 -55.63 11.81
C GLU A 485 32.97 -54.26 11.18
#